data_AF-E9H1Q7-F1
#
_entry.id   AF-E9H1Q7-F1
#
_cell.length_a   1.000
_cell.length_b   1.000
_cell.length_c   1.000
_cell.angle_alpha   90.00
_cell.angle_beta   90.00
_cell.angle_gamma   90.00
#
_symmetry.space_group_name_H-M   'P 1'
#
loop_
_entity.id
_entity.type
_entity.pdbx_description
1 polymer ?
#
loop_
_entity_poly.entity_id
_entity_poly.type
_entity_poly.pdbx_seq_one_letter_code
_entity_poly.pdbx_strand_id
1 'polypeptide(L)'
;MADVYWGVQASYAAIMMAELTSLCLSTTLLIAIYQENCSLMVPWVLGFIGSISLEALAIVYSNVLRDHINQGFDQLCHFEIGVFLSKTFINILVIGAVVRLYRQLKDGATWRVSDIYEL
;
A
#
# COMPACT_ATOMS: atom_id res chain seq x y z
N MET A 1 -2.94 32.69 0.28
CA MET A 1 -3.91 31.77 -0.36
C MET A 1 -3.25 30.88 -1.40
N ALA A 2 -2.40 31.41 -2.30
CA ALA A 2 -1.71 30.62 -3.33
C ALA A 2 -0.86 29.47 -2.74
N ASP A 3 -0.10 29.71 -1.68
CA ASP A 3 0.77 28.69 -1.06
C ASP A 3 -0.02 27.49 -0.51
N VAL A 4 -1.21 27.74 0.04
CA VAL A 4 -2.07 26.68 0.56
C VAL A 4 -2.72 25.87 -0.58
N TYR A 5 -3.10 26.53 -1.67
CA TYR A 5 -3.59 25.86 -2.87
C TYR A 5 -2.54 24.90 -3.46
N TRP A 6 -1.29 25.36 -3.61
CA TRP A 6 -0.19 24.52 -4.06
C TRP A 6 0.11 23.37 -3.08
N GLY A 7 -0.01 23.62 -1.77
CA GLY A 7 0.13 22.59 -0.75
C GLY A 7 -0.92 21.48 -0.88
N VAL A 8 -2.20 21.84 -1.10
CA VAL A 8 -3.29 20.86 -1.29
C VAL A 8 -3.07 20.06 -2.58
N GLN A 9 -2.66 20.72 -3.67
CA GLN A 9 -2.38 20.03 -4.93
C GLN A 9 -1.17 19.08 -4.81
N ALA A 10 -0.13 19.48 -4.07
CA ALA A 10 1.02 18.63 -3.79
C ALA A 10 0.64 17.38 -2.96
N SER A 11 -0.26 17.51 -1.98
CA SER A 11 -0.76 16.33 -1.26
C SER A 11 -1.52 15.37 -2.17
N TYR A 12 -2.35 15.87 -3.10
CA TYR A 12 -3.04 15.02 -4.06
C TYR A 12 -2.09 14.31 -5.02
N ALA A 13 -1.04 15.00 -5.46
CA ALA A 13 0.03 14.38 -6.23
C ALA A 13 0.74 13.27 -5.43
N ALA A 14 1.02 13.49 -4.15
CA ALA A 14 1.63 12.49 -3.29
C ALA A 14 0.74 11.26 -3.09
N ILE A 15 -0.58 11.43 -2.92
CA ILE A 15 -1.55 10.33 -2.86
C ILE A 15 -1.51 9.52 -4.17
N MET A 16 -1.59 10.19 -5.32
CA MET A 16 -1.52 9.52 -6.63
C MET A 16 -0.20 8.75 -6.82
N MET A 17 0.93 9.30 -6.37
CA MET A 17 2.22 8.63 -6.41
C MET A 17 2.29 7.42 -5.48
N ALA A 18 1.67 7.48 -4.30
CA ALA A 18 1.58 6.35 -3.37
C ALA A 18 0.75 5.21 -3.98
N GLU A 19 -0.35 5.53 -4.66
CA GLU A 19 -1.20 4.56 -5.35
C GLU A 19 -0.49 3.91 -6.53
N LEU A 20 0.19 4.71 -7.35
CA LEU A 20 0.99 4.19 -8.47
C LEU A 20 2.10 3.27 -7.97
N THR A 21 2.79 3.65 -6.89
CA THR A 21 3.82 2.81 -6.26
C THR A 21 3.22 1.52 -5.73
N SER A 22 2.02 1.58 -5.12
CA SER A 22 1.31 0.40 -4.62
C SER A 22 0.90 -0.55 -5.76
N LEU A 23 0.51 -0.02 -6.93
CA LEU A 23 0.26 -0.82 -8.14
C LEU A 23 1.52 -1.51 -8.66
N CYS A 24 2.64 -0.78 -8.76
CA CYS A 24 3.94 -1.36 -9.15
C CYS A 24 4.41 -2.44 -8.15
N LEU A 25 4.18 -2.22 -6.86
CA LEU A 25 4.47 -3.23 -5.85
C LEU A 25 3.55 -4.44 -6.06
N SER A 26 2.26 -4.28 -6.31
CA SER A 26 1.37 -5.42 -6.54
C SER A 26 1.81 -6.32 -7.70
N THR A 27 2.35 -5.76 -8.80
CA THR A 27 2.87 -6.56 -9.92
C THR A 27 4.16 -7.31 -9.54
N THR A 28 5.05 -6.67 -8.79
CA THR A 28 6.28 -7.34 -8.29
C THR A 28 5.96 -8.47 -7.32
N LEU A 29 4.90 -8.36 -6.49
CA LEU A 29 4.44 -9.46 -5.64
C LEU A 29 3.97 -10.67 -6.46
N LEU A 30 3.19 -10.45 -7.53
CA LEU A 30 2.75 -11.55 -8.40
C LEU A 30 3.94 -12.30 -9.01
N ILE A 31 4.95 -11.56 -9.46
CA ILE A 31 6.20 -12.15 -9.97
C ILE A 31 6.94 -12.91 -8.86
N ALA A 32 7.03 -12.35 -7.65
CA ALA A 32 7.69 -12.99 -6.52
C ALA A 32 6.99 -14.29 -6.09
N ILE A 33 5.66 -14.33 -6.11
CA ILE A 33 4.86 -15.54 -5.86
C ILE A 33 5.11 -16.58 -6.96
N TYR A 34 5.07 -16.17 -8.22
CA TYR A 34 5.30 -17.09 -9.36
C TYR A 34 6.70 -17.71 -9.35
N GLN A 35 7.71 -16.93 -8.95
CA GLN A 35 9.10 -17.40 -8.84
C GLN A 35 9.40 -18.08 -7.50
N GLU A 36 8.43 -18.14 -6.56
CA GLU A 36 8.62 -18.58 -5.17
C GLU A 36 9.82 -17.87 -4.48
N ASN A 37 10.14 -16.66 -4.92
CA ASN A 37 11.35 -15.96 -4.51
C ASN A 37 11.11 -15.15 -3.24
N CYS A 38 11.48 -15.75 -2.10
CA CYS A 38 11.40 -15.14 -0.78
C CYS A 38 12.17 -13.80 -0.67
N SER A 39 13.22 -13.60 -1.47
CA SER A 39 14.04 -12.38 -1.45
C SER A 39 13.28 -11.15 -1.95
N LEU A 40 12.33 -11.33 -2.89
CA LEU A 40 11.51 -10.24 -3.42
C LEU A 40 10.29 -9.92 -2.55
N MET A 41 9.84 -10.85 -1.72
CA MET A 41 8.69 -10.64 -0.81
C MET A 41 9.02 -9.69 0.33
N VAL A 42 10.24 -9.74 0.88
CA VAL A 42 10.68 -8.85 1.98
C VAL A 42 10.68 -7.37 1.58
N PRO A 43 11.36 -6.93 0.50
CA PRO A 43 11.33 -5.54 0.07
C PRO A 43 9.93 -5.11 -0.38
N TRP A 44 9.10 -6.05 -0.88
CA TRP A 44 7.71 -5.76 -1.17
C TRP A 44 6.93 -5.35 0.07
N VAL A 45 7.01 -6.12 1.17
CA VAL A 45 6.31 -5.79 2.42
C VAL A 45 6.75 -4.43 2.96
N LEU A 46 8.06 -4.15 2.97
CA LEU A 46 8.59 -2.87 3.43
C LEU A 46 8.13 -1.70 2.54
N GLY A 47 8.19 -1.87 1.22
CA GLY A 47 7.74 -0.87 0.25
C GLY A 47 6.24 -0.59 0.39
N PHE A 48 5.43 -1.63 0.61
CA PHE A 48 3.98 -1.50 0.72
C PHE A 48 3.58 -0.78 2.01
N ILE A 49 4.23 -1.07 3.14
CA ILE A 49 4.06 -0.32 4.40
C ILE A 49 4.46 1.14 4.22
N GLY A 50 5.57 1.39 3.50
CA GLY A 50 6.02 2.74 3.16
C GLY A 50 4.98 3.53 2.37
N SER A 51 4.41 2.93 1.32
CA SER A 51 3.36 3.56 0.50
C SER A 51 2.11 3.90 1.31
N ILE A 52 1.64 3.00 2.17
CA ILE A 52 0.49 3.26 3.06
C ILE A 52 0.79 4.44 4.00
N SER A 53 2.01 4.51 4.53
CA SER A 53 2.44 5.59 5.41
C SER A 53 2.49 6.94 4.68
N LEU A 54 3.00 6.95 3.43
CA LEU A 54 3.04 8.15 2.60
C LEU A 54 1.63 8.65 2.28
N GLU A 55 0.72 7.74 1.91
CA GLU A 55 -0.68 8.05 1.63
C GLU A 55 -1.37 8.62 2.88
N ALA A 56 -1.17 8.02 4.06
CA ALA A 56 -1.70 8.51 5.32
C ALA A 56 -1.26 9.95 5.60
N LEU A 57 0.04 10.23 5.45
CA LEU A 57 0.62 11.54 5.68
C LEU A 57 0.06 12.58 4.69
N ALA A 58 -0.08 12.21 3.43
CA ALA A 58 -0.60 13.11 2.40
C ALA A 58 -2.08 13.46 2.64
N ILE A 59 -2.89 12.51 3.08
CA ILE A 59 -4.31 12.73 3.44
C ILE A 59 -4.41 13.61 4.70
N VAL A 60 -3.62 13.32 5.75
CA VAL A 60 -3.64 14.16 6.96
C VAL A 60 -3.18 15.58 6.62
N TYR A 61 -2.14 15.73 5.80
CA TYR A 61 -1.65 17.03 5.38
C TYR A 61 -2.69 17.82 4.56
N SER A 62 -3.33 17.18 3.57
CA SER A 62 -4.37 17.83 2.77
C SER A 62 -5.54 18.30 3.66
N ASN A 63 -5.91 17.48 4.64
CA ASN A 63 -7.00 17.77 5.57
C ASN A 63 -6.66 18.93 6.51
N VAL A 64 -5.44 18.98 7.07
CA VAL A 64 -4.98 20.10 7.91
C VAL A 64 -4.98 21.42 7.12
N LEU A 65 -4.49 21.40 5.88
CA LEU A 65 -4.49 22.60 5.02
C LEU A 65 -5.91 23.07 4.69
N ARG A 66 -6.84 22.13 4.49
CA ARG A 66 -8.25 22.44 4.22
C ARG A 66 -8.98 22.98 5.43
N ASP A 67 -8.73 22.42 6.62
CA ASP A 67 -9.31 22.91 7.87
C ASP A 67 -8.88 24.36 8.14
N HIS A 68 -7.61 24.69 7.84
CA HIS A 68 -7.11 26.06 7.94
C HIS A 68 -7.83 27.06 7.03
N ILE A 69 -8.31 26.63 5.85
CA ILE A 69 -9.03 27.50 4.90
C ILE A 69 -10.53 27.55 5.20
N ASN A 70 -11.17 26.39 5.39
CA ASN A 70 -12.63 26.28 5.49
C ASN A 70 -13.16 26.49 6.92
N GLN A 71 -12.28 26.59 7.94
CA GLN A 71 -12.64 26.70 9.37
C GLN A 71 -13.65 25.62 9.82
N GLY A 72 -13.53 24.42 9.25
CA GLY A 72 -14.42 23.30 9.49
C GLY A 72 -14.15 22.13 8.56
N PHE A 73 -14.39 20.92 9.09
CA PHE A 73 -14.25 19.69 8.33
C PHE A 73 -15.47 19.46 7.43
N ASP A 74 -15.23 19.57 6.13
CA ASP A 74 -16.23 19.29 5.11
C ASP A 74 -16.56 17.78 5.07
N GLN A 75 -17.77 17.42 4.62
CA GLN A 75 -18.19 16.01 4.50
C GLN A 75 -17.22 15.17 3.65
N LEU A 76 -16.54 15.80 2.69
CA LEU A 76 -15.53 15.17 1.84
C LEU A 76 -14.32 14.66 2.65
N CYS A 77 -13.89 15.38 3.70
CA CYS A 77 -12.78 14.97 4.55
C CYS A 77 -13.11 13.67 5.32
N HIS A 78 -14.30 13.61 5.94
CA HIS A 78 -14.74 12.40 6.63
C HIS A 78 -14.83 11.20 5.71
N PHE A 79 -15.27 11.41 4.46
CA PHE A 79 -15.30 10.36 3.46
C PHE A 79 -13.90 9.88 3.07
N GLU A 80 -12.97 10.81 2.80
CA GLU A 80 -11.58 10.51 2.41
C GLU A 80 -10.85 9.70 3.50
N ILE A 81 -10.99 10.10 4.77
CA ILE A 81 -10.46 9.38 5.92
C ILE A 81 -11.11 7.99 6.06
N GLY A 82 -12.43 7.90 5.89
CA GLY A 82 -13.16 6.64 5.99
C GLY A 82 -12.70 5.61 4.95
N VAL A 83 -12.56 6.04 3.69
CA VAL A 83 -12.02 5.19 2.62
C VAL A 83 -10.60 4.76 2.93
N PHE A 84 -9.73 5.68 3.34
CA PHE A 84 -8.35 5.38 3.70
C PHE A 84 -8.25 4.35 4.84
N LEU A 85 -9.08 4.49 5.88
CA LEU A 85 -9.09 3.56 7.00
C LEU A 85 -9.54 2.15 6.57
N SER A 86 -10.59 2.07 5.75
CA SER A 86 -11.07 0.81 5.19
C SER A 86 -9.99 0.12 4.34
N LYS A 87 -9.30 0.88 3.49
CA LYS A 87 -8.19 0.41 2.64
C LYS A 87 -7.03 -0.07 3.49
N THR A 88 -6.66 0.67 4.54
CA THR A 88 -5.58 0.31 5.47
C THR A 88 -5.87 -1.02 6.15
N PHE A 89 -7.11 -1.25 6.58
CA PHE A 89 -7.50 -2.52 7.20
C PHE A 89 -7.33 -3.71 6.25
N ILE A 90 -7.79 -3.57 4.99
CA ILE A 90 -7.60 -4.59 3.95
C ILE A 90 -6.10 -4.82 3.70
N ASN A 91 -5.32 -3.76 3.59
CA ASN A 91 -3.88 -3.85 3.34
C ASN A 91 -3.13 -4.60 4.45
N ILE A 92 -3.52 -4.40 5.72
CA ILE A 92 -2.96 -5.15 6.85
C ILE A 92 -3.25 -6.66 6.72
N LEU A 93 -4.47 -7.02 6.31
CA LEU A 93 -4.82 -8.43 6.07
C LEU A 93 -3.98 -9.04 4.94
N VAL A 94 -3.78 -8.29 3.85
CA VAL A 94 -2.94 -8.71 2.72
C VAL A 94 -1.48 -8.92 3.15
N ILE A 95 -0.89 -7.97 3.88
CA ILE A 95 0.47 -8.12 4.43
C ILE A 95 0.54 -9.37 5.32
N GLY A 96 -0.46 -9.58 6.18
CA GLY A 96 -0.55 -10.77 7.02
C GLY A 96 -0.58 -12.08 6.21
N ALA A 97 -1.30 -12.11 5.10
CA ALA A 97 -1.34 -13.25 4.18
C ALA A 97 0.01 -13.49 3.50
N VAL A 98 0.68 -12.44 3.03
CA VAL A 98 2.00 -12.52 2.40
C VAL A 98 3.06 -13.01 3.39
N VAL A 99 3.04 -12.53 4.63
CA VAL A 99 3.95 -13.01 5.68
C VAL A 99 3.72 -14.49 6.00
N ARG A 100 2.47 -14.96 6.00
CA ARG A 100 2.16 -16.39 6.15
C ARG A 100 2.71 -17.21 4.98
N LEU A 101 2.51 -16.74 3.75
CA LEU A 101 3.05 -17.39 2.55
C LEU A 101 4.58 -17.44 2.58
N TYR A 102 5.23 -16.34 2.97
CA TYR A 102 6.69 -16.28 3.14
C TYR A 102 7.19 -17.33 4.14
N ARG A 103 6.49 -17.53 5.27
CA ARG A 103 6.86 -18.58 6.23
C ARG A 103 6.71 -19.97 5.61
N GLN A 104 5.60 -20.25 4.92
CA GLN A 104 5.38 -21.53 4.26
C GLN A 104 6.47 -21.85 3.23
N LEU A 105 6.85 -20.87 2.41
CA LEU A 105 7.95 -21.03 1.44
C LEU A 105 9.29 -21.27 2.13
N LYS A 106 9.55 -20.59 3.24
CA LYS A 106 10.77 -20.80 4.05
C LYS A 106 10.81 -22.17 4.71
N ASP A 107 9.66 -22.72 5.09
CA ASP A 107 9.51 -24.06 5.65
C ASP A 107 9.58 -25.16 4.58
N GLY A 108 9.79 -24.80 3.31
CA GLY A 108 10.00 -25.73 2.20
C GLY A 108 8.71 -26.18 1.49
N ALA A 109 7.57 -25.54 1.79
CA ALA A 109 6.34 -25.79 1.03
C ALA A 109 6.47 -25.16 -0.36
N THR A 110 6.66 -25.98 -1.39
CA THR A 110 6.61 -25.56 -2.80
C THR A 110 5.28 -25.99 -3.41
N TRP A 111 4.71 -25.11 -4.24
CA TRP A 111 3.49 -25.38 -5.00
C TRP A 111 3.80 -25.81 -6.43
N ARG A 112 5.09 -25.80 -6.83
CA ARG A 112 5.51 -26.47 -8.06
C ARG A 112 5.25 -27.95 -7.88
N VAL A 113 4.35 -28.50 -8.69
CA VAL A 113 4.21 -29.95 -8.85
C VAL A 113 5.59 -30.44 -9.22
N SER A 114 6.24 -31.12 -8.28
CA SER A 114 7.43 -31.89 -8.58
C SER A 114 6.99 -32.95 -9.60
N ASP A 115 7.46 -32.86 -10.84
CA ASP A 115 7.32 -33.88 -11.87
C ASP A 115 8.05 -35.17 -11.43
N ILE A 116 7.57 -35.82 -10.37
CA ILE A 116 8.05 -37.12 -9.89
C ILE A 116 7.24 -38.22 -10.60
N TYR A 117 7.16 -38.12 -11.93
CA TYR A 117 6.67 -39.19 -12.81
C TYR A 117 7.75 -39.61 -13.82
N GLU A 118 9.03 -39.48 -13.45
CA GLU A 118 10.13 -40.17 -14.13
C GLU A 118 10.68 -41.26 -13.21
N LEU A 119 10.02 -42.41 -13.16
CA LEU A 119 10.61 -43.72 -12.83
C LEU A 119 9.67 -44.85 -13.24
#